data_AF-A0A447QVH6-F1
#
_entry.id   AF-A0A447QVH6-F1
#
_cell.length_a   1.000
_cell.length_b   1.000
_cell.length_c   1.000
_cell.angle_alpha   90.00
_cell.angle_beta   90.00
_cell.angle_gamma   90.00
#
_symmetry.space_group_name_H-M   'P 1'
#
loop_
_entity.id
_entity.type
_entity.pdbx_description
1 polymer ?
#
loop_
_entity_poly.entity_id
_entity_poly.type
_entity_poly.pdbx_seq_one_letter_code
_entity_poly.pdbx_strand_id
1 'polypeptide(L)'
;MWFDGYWLVDGAVVNPVPISLTRALGADIVIAVDLQHDAHLMQQDLFSVRSEAEEPAVMADSWRGRLRERIGKMRIKKTNLTPTAMEIMSTSIQVLENRLKRNRMAGDPPDVLIQPYCPQISTLDFHRAEEAIAAGTMAVEKQLEQLLPLIKQK
;
A
#
# COMPACT_ATOMS: atom_id res chain seq x y z
N MET A 1 13.48 20.40 -0.24
CA MET A 1 13.95 21.55 0.56
C MET A 1 15.42 21.79 0.24
N TRP A 2 15.87 23.04 0.07
CA TRP A 2 17.29 23.34 -0.06
C TRP A 2 17.91 23.51 1.33
N PHE A 3 18.97 22.76 1.63
CA PHE A 3 19.67 22.82 2.91
C PHE A 3 21.13 22.37 2.76
N ASP A 4 22.06 23.14 3.34
CA ASP A 4 23.51 22.84 3.37
C ASP A 4 24.13 22.44 2.01
N GLY A 5 23.70 23.08 0.93
CA GLY A 5 24.19 22.77 -0.42
C GLY A 5 23.49 21.61 -1.13
N TYR A 6 22.46 21.01 -0.53
CA TYR A 6 21.74 19.85 -1.08
C TYR A 6 20.24 20.11 -1.24
N TRP A 7 19.66 19.48 -2.28
CA TRP A 7 18.22 19.33 -2.40
C TRP A 7 17.77 18.08 -1.65
N LEU A 8 17.03 18.29 -0.56
CA LEU A 8 16.45 17.26 0.27
C LEU A 8 15.05 16.87 -0.23
N VAL A 9 14.80 15.57 -0.22
CA VAL A 9 13.50 14.93 -0.48
C VAL A 9 13.11 14.11 0.76
N ASP A 10 11.93 13.49 0.72
CA ASP A 10 11.50 12.56 1.76
C ASP A 10 12.53 11.43 1.95
N GLY A 11 12.88 11.12 3.19
CA GLY A 11 13.80 10.04 3.54
C GLY A 11 13.23 8.65 3.28
N ALA A 12 11.91 8.52 3.09
CA ALA A 12 11.25 7.25 2.82
C ALA A 12 11.81 6.53 1.58
N VAL A 13 12.26 7.30 0.58
CA VAL A 13 12.87 6.75 -0.66
C VAL A 13 14.20 6.02 -0.42
N VAL A 14 14.85 6.23 0.74
CA VAL A 14 16.15 5.63 1.10
C VAL A 14 16.07 4.75 2.35
N ASN A 15 15.25 5.13 3.32
CA ASN A 15 15.13 4.41 4.58
C ASN A 15 13.73 4.59 5.19
N PRO A 16 12.70 3.91 4.65
CA PRO A 16 11.30 4.12 5.03
C PRO A 16 10.99 3.70 6.48
N VAL A 17 11.74 2.74 7.03
CA VAL A 17 11.64 2.32 8.44
C VAL A 17 13.07 2.22 9.02
N PRO A 18 13.60 3.27 9.67
CA PRO A 18 15.02 3.41 9.98
C PRO A 18 15.48 2.64 11.24
N ILE A 19 15.25 1.33 11.28
CA ILE A 19 15.53 0.45 12.44
C ILE A 19 17.00 0.53 12.87
N SER A 20 17.94 0.33 11.94
CA SER A 20 19.37 0.34 12.26
C SER A 20 19.87 1.68 12.76
N LEU A 21 19.30 2.78 12.27
CA LEU A 21 19.62 4.12 12.79
C LEU A 21 19.15 4.25 14.25
N THR A 22 17.94 3.81 14.57
CA THR A 22 17.44 3.87 15.96
C THR A 22 18.32 3.06 16.92
N ARG A 23 18.81 1.89 16.52
CA ARG A 23 19.79 1.12 17.29
C ARG A 23 21.13 1.84 17.44
N ALA A 24 21.64 2.41 16.34
CA ALA A 24 22.89 3.16 16.36
C ALA A 24 22.82 4.40 17.27
N LEU A 25 21.63 4.97 17.49
CA LEU A 25 21.38 6.04 18.45
C LEU A 25 21.32 5.55 19.92
N GLY A 26 21.51 4.24 20.16
CA GLY A 26 21.58 3.66 21.50
C GLY A 26 20.25 3.07 22.01
N ALA A 27 19.29 2.79 21.13
CA ALA A 27 18.06 2.10 21.54
C ALA A 27 18.35 0.62 21.85
N ASP A 28 18.03 0.18 23.07
CA ASP A 28 18.11 -1.23 23.49
C ASP A 28 17.01 -2.09 22.85
N ILE A 29 15.83 -1.48 22.64
CA ILE A 29 14.64 -2.12 22.09
C ILE A 29 14.08 -1.21 21.01
N VAL A 30 13.81 -1.74 19.82
CA VAL A 30 13.22 -1.03 18.70
C VAL A 30 11.84 -1.57 18.36
N ILE A 31 10.83 -0.73 18.55
CA ILE A 31 9.46 -0.98 18.10
C ILE A 31 9.27 -0.20 16.80
N ALA A 32 9.12 -0.92 15.69
CA ALA A 32 8.89 -0.32 14.39
C ALA A 32 7.39 -0.28 14.06
N VAL A 33 6.94 0.82 13.45
CA VAL A 33 5.59 0.95 12.91
C VAL A 33 5.70 1.10 11.39
N ASP A 34 5.08 0.18 10.64
CA ASP A 34 5.08 0.18 9.18
C ASP A 34 3.65 0.39 8.64
N LEU A 35 3.43 1.55 8.03
CA LEU A 35 2.14 1.95 7.45
C LEU A 35 1.96 1.48 6.00
N GLN A 36 3.03 1.03 5.35
CA GLN A 36 3.02 0.71 3.91
C GLN A 36 2.81 -0.77 3.63
N HIS A 37 2.39 -1.57 4.62
CA HIS A 37 2.16 -3.00 4.43
C HIS A 37 1.06 -3.28 3.38
N ASP A 38 0.01 -2.45 3.36
CA ASP A 38 -1.19 -2.68 2.54
C ASP A 38 -1.19 -1.96 1.19
N ALA A 39 -0.22 -1.07 0.94
CA ALA A 39 -0.15 -0.30 -0.31
C ALA A 39 -0.09 -1.18 -1.58
N HIS A 40 0.37 -2.43 -1.43
CA HIS A 40 0.42 -3.43 -2.48
C HIS A 40 -0.97 -3.95 -2.91
N LEU A 41 -1.97 -3.92 -2.02
CA LEU A 41 -3.33 -4.42 -2.30
C LEU A 41 -4.08 -3.47 -3.25
N MET A 42 -3.92 -2.15 -3.06
CA MET A 42 -4.50 -1.13 -3.94
C MET A 42 -3.89 -1.15 -5.35
N GLN A 43 -2.60 -1.50 -5.48
CA GLN A 43 -1.93 -1.62 -6.79
C GLN A 43 -2.41 -2.85 -7.59
N GLN A 44 -2.76 -3.96 -6.94
CA GLN A 44 -3.25 -5.12 -7.66
C GLN A 44 -4.61 -4.84 -8.31
N ASP A 45 -5.50 -4.07 -7.68
CA ASP A 45 -6.79 -3.70 -8.29
C ASP A 45 -6.64 -2.68 -9.45
N LEU A 46 -5.57 -1.88 -9.47
CA LEU A 46 -5.28 -0.93 -10.55
C LEU A 46 -4.65 -1.60 -11.79
N PHE A 47 -3.85 -2.66 -11.60
CA PHE A 47 -3.17 -3.38 -12.70
C PHE A 47 -3.82 -4.70 -13.10
N SER A 48 -4.65 -5.29 -12.23
CA SER A 48 -5.50 -6.43 -12.60
C SER A 48 -6.66 -5.92 -13.44
N VAL A 49 -6.41 -5.81 -14.74
CA VAL A 49 -7.41 -6.12 -15.76
C VAL A 49 -8.24 -7.29 -15.23
N ARG A 50 -9.54 -7.07 -14.97
CA ARG A 50 -10.50 -8.12 -14.63
C ARG A 50 -10.36 -9.25 -15.64
N SER A 51 -9.62 -10.28 -15.26
CA SER A 51 -9.47 -11.51 -16.02
C SER A 51 -10.57 -12.44 -15.56
N GLU A 52 -11.81 -12.14 -15.94
CA GLU A 52 -12.83 -13.18 -15.95
C GLU A 52 -12.51 -14.07 -17.16
N ALA A 53 -11.96 -15.25 -16.85
CA ALA A 53 -11.68 -16.31 -17.78
C ALA A 53 -12.97 -16.73 -18.50
N GLU A 54 -12.94 -16.80 -19.82
CA GLU A 54 -13.95 -17.51 -20.60
C GLU A 54 -13.28 -18.42 -21.64
N GLU A 55 -13.65 -19.70 -21.61
CA GLU A 55 -13.58 -20.65 -22.72
C GLU A 55 -14.84 -21.56 -22.66
N PRO A 56 -15.34 -22.14 -23.78
CA PRO A 56 -15.98 -21.41 -24.87
C PRO A 56 -17.35 -21.99 -25.31
N ALA A 57 -17.99 -21.23 -26.20
CA ALA A 57 -18.92 -21.62 -27.28
C ALA A 57 -20.35 -22.14 -26.97
N VAL A 58 -21.32 -21.29 -27.33
CA VAL A 58 -22.76 -21.59 -27.42
C VAL A 58 -23.14 -22.00 -28.85
N MET A 59 -23.97 -23.03 -29.02
CA MET A 59 -24.66 -23.34 -30.28
C MET A 59 -25.83 -22.37 -30.55
N ALA A 60 -25.67 -21.58 -31.62
CA ALA A 60 -26.61 -21.24 -32.72
C ALA A 60 -28.02 -20.60 -32.46
N ASP A 61 -28.13 -19.33 -32.91
CA ASP A 61 -29.02 -18.85 -34.01
C ASP A 61 -30.48 -18.35 -33.86
N SER A 62 -30.94 -17.76 -32.75
CA SER A 62 -32.24 -17.00 -32.78
C SER A 62 -32.30 -15.61 -32.11
N TRP A 63 -31.25 -15.19 -31.41
CA TRP A 63 -31.27 -13.96 -30.58
C TRP A 63 -30.86 -12.67 -31.33
N ARG A 64 -30.14 -12.79 -32.45
CA ARG A 64 -29.35 -11.69 -33.06
C ARG A 64 -30.18 -10.50 -33.57
N GLY A 65 -31.46 -10.69 -33.88
CA GLY A 65 -32.36 -9.62 -34.34
C GLY A 65 -32.81 -8.64 -33.25
N ARG A 66 -33.10 -9.12 -32.03
CA ARG A 66 -33.58 -8.29 -30.90
C ARG A 66 -32.45 -7.55 -30.17
N LEU A 67 -31.21 -7.99 -30.36
CA LEU A 67 -30.05 -7.41 -29.70
C LEU A 67 -29.58 -6.10 -30.36
N ARG A 68 -29.75 -5.94 -31.68
CA ARG A 68 -29.32 -4.72 -32.40
C ARG A 68 -30.08 -3.47 -31.98
N GLU A 69 -31.34 -3.59 -31.56
CA GLU A 69 -32.17 -2.45 -31.15
C GLU A 69 -31.87 -1.97 -29.71
N ARG A 70 -31.36 -2.85 -28.82
CA ARG A 70 -30.84 -2.46 -27.49
C ARG A 70 -29.37 -2.00 -27.50
N ILE A 71 -28.60 -2.36 -28.53
CA ILE A 71 -27.19 -1.93 -28.69
C ILE A 71 -27.08 -0.44 -29.07
N GLY A 72 -28.12 0.18 -29.64
CA GLY A 72 -28.10 1.59 -30.05
C GLY A 72 -28.03 2.62 -28.90
N LYS A 73 -28.29 2.22 -27.65
CA LYS A 73 -28.32 3.14 -26.48
C LYS A 73 -27.24 2.89 -25.42
N MET A 74 -26.33 1.93 -25.61
CA MET A 74 -25.36 1.54 -24.58
C MET A 74 -23.91 1.58 -25.09
N ARG A 75 -23.56 2.67 -25.77
CA ARG A 75 -22.17 3.02 -26.05
C ARG A 75 -21.57 3.72 -24.83
N ILE A 76 -21.49 3.01 -23.71
CA ILE A 76 -20.62 3.41 -22.59
C ILE A 76 -19.21 3.20 -23.11
N LYS A 77 -18.55 4.30 -23.50
CA LYS A 77 -17.11 4.33 -23.76
C LYS A 77 -16.41 3.71 -22.54
N LYS A 78 -15.95 2.47 -22.66
CA LYS A 78 -14.85 1.97 -21.82
C LYS A 78 -13.63 2.80 -22.19
N THR A 79 -13.41 3.88 -21.44
CA THR A 79 -12.14 4.59 -21.49
C THR A 79 -11.11 3.69 -20.83
N ASN A 80 -10.23 3.08 -21.63
CA ASN A 80 -8.94 2.62 -21.13
C ASN A 80 -8.24 3.88 -20.59
N LEU A 81 -8.31 4.09 -19.28
CA LEU A 81 -7.51 5.11 -18.61
C LEU A 81 -6.10 4.55 -18.58
N THR A 82 -5.30 4.89 -19.59
CA THR A 82 -3.85 4.68 -19.53
C THR A 82 -3.34 5.47 -18.33
N PRO A 83 -2.56 4.85 -17.42
CA PRO A 83 -2.10 5.52 -16.22
C PRO A 83 -1.28 6.75 -16.60
N THR A 84 -1.47 7.82 -15.84
CA THR A 84 -0.77 9.08 -16.02
C THR A 84 0.72 8.90 -15.65
N ALA A 85 1.63 9.66 -16.26
CA ALA A 85 3.05 9.61 -15.89
C ALA A 85 3.29 9.77 -14.37
N MET A 86 2.50 10.63 -13.72
CA MET A 86 2.53 10.81 -12.26
C MET A 86 2.12 9.55 -11.48
N GLU A 87 1.11 8.83 -11.95
CA GLU A 87 0.66 7.58 -11.32
C GLU A 87 1.71 6.49 -11.46
N ILE A 88 2.34 6.39 -12.63
CA ILE A 88 3.46 5.45 -12.86
C ILE A 88 4.62 5.77 -11.93
N MET A 89 4.99 7.04 -11.79
CA MET A 89 6.07 7.46 -10.89
C MET A 89 5.75 7.15 -9.42
N SER A 90 4.56 7.52 -8.94
CA SER A 90 4.11 7.25 -7.58
C SER A 90 4.11 5.75 -7.27
N THR A 91 3.56 4.95 -8.18
CA THR A 91 3.56 3.49 -8.10
C THR A 91 4.98 2.93 -8.02
N SER A 92 5.88 3.45 -8.85
CA SER A 92 7.28 3.00 -8.89
C SER A 92 8.01 3.31 -7.58
N ILE A 93 7.80 4.51 -7.01
CA ILE A 93 8.37 4.89 -5.71
C ILE A 93 7.88 3.92 -4.62
N GLN A 94 6.58 3.68 -4.54
CA GLN A 94 6.01 2.76 -3.56
C GLN A 94 6.59 1.33 -3.66
N VAL A 95 6.79 0.83 -4.89
CA VAL A 95 7.39 -0.50 -5.10
C VAL A 95 8.85 -0.52 -4.65
N LEU A 96 9.62 0.52 -4.98
CA LEU A 96 11.02 0.63 -4.58
C LEU A 96 11.17 0.77 -3.05
N GLU A 97 10.37 1.61 -2.42
CA GLU A 97 10.32 1.78 -0.96
C GLU A 97 9.99 0.45 -0.27
N ASN A 98 8.98 -0.27 -0.75
CA ASN A 98 8.61 -1.58 -0.20
C ASN A 98 9.73 -2.61 -0.36
N ARG A 99 10.41 -2.64 -1.52
CA ARG A 99 11.55 -3.54 -1.74
C ARG A 99 12.71 -3.20 -0.82
N LEU A 100 13.02 -1.92 -0.67
CA LEU A 100 14.11 -1.43 0.18
C LEU A 100 13.82 -1.72 1.66
N LYS A 101 12.60 -1.45 2.11
CA LYS A 101 12.11 -1.80 3.45
C LYS A 101 12.29 -3.29 3.74
N ARG A 102 11.78 -4.16 2.86
CA ARG A 102 11.89 -5.63 3.03
C ARG A 102 13.35 -6.09 3.10
N ASN A 103 14.21 -5.53 2.26
CA ASN A 103 15.64 -5.86 2.28
C ASN A 103 16.31 -5.43 3.59
N ARG A 104 16.01 -4.22 4.08
CA ARG A 104 16.54 -3.72 5.36
C ARG A 104 16.02 -4.51 6.55
N MET A 105 14.71 -4.78 6.62
CA MET A 105 14.12 -5.58 7.70
C MET A 105 14.66 -7.01 7.74
N ALA A 106 15.10 -7.57 6.61
CA ALA A 106 15.74 -8.88 6.57
C ALA A 106 17.15 -8.88 7.17
N GLY A 107 17.88 -7.76 7.09
CA GLY A 107 19.20 -7.61 7.71
C GLY A 107 19.12 -7.15 9.16
N ASP A 108 18.30 -6.13 9.42
CA ASP A 108 18.11 -5.48 10.71
C ASP A 108 16.62 -5.52 11.11
N PRO A 109 16.09 -6.66 11.59
CA PRO A 109 14.70 -6.75 12.02
C PRO A 109 14.48 -5.94 13.30
N PRO A 110 13.30 -5.32 13.49
CA PRO A 110 12.93 -4.68 14.74
C PRO A 110 12.57 -5.74 15.79
N ASP A 111 12.55 -5.35 17.07
CA ASP A 111 12.16 -6.24 18.16
C ASP A 111 10.65 -6.49 18.16
N VAL A 112 9.88 -5.46 17.83
CA VAL A 112 8.43 -5.57 17.58
C VAL A 112 8.08 -4.79 16.31
N LEU A 113 7.29 -5.38 15.43
CA LEU A 113 6.77 -4.73 14.23
C LEU A 113 5.25 -4.57 14.35
N ILE A 114 4.78 -3.33 14.28
CA ILE A 114 3.36 -2.97 14.28
C ILE A 114 2.97 -2.54 12.88
N GLN A 115 1.93 -3.15 12.32
CA GLN A 115 1.42 -2.87 10.98
C GLN A 115 -0.08 -2.58 11.07
N PRO A 116 -0.48 -1.30 11.20
CA PRO A 116 -1.88 -0.89 11.14
C PRO A 116 -2.50 -1.24 9.79
N TYR A 117 -3.70 -1.83 9.83
CA TYR A 117 -4.43 -2.20 8.62
C TYR A 117 -5.38 -1.07 8.20
N CYS A 118 -5.06 -0.39 7.11
CA CYS A 118 -5.84 0.75 6.61
C CYS A 118 -5.82 0.85 5.08
N PRO A 119 -6.21 -0.20 4.33
CA PRO A 119 -6.07 -0.25 2.87
C PRO A 119 -6.91 0.80 2.13
N GLN A 120 -7.99 1.28 2.75
CA GLN A 120 -8.93 2.22 2.15
C GLN A 120 -8.46 3.68 2.30
N ILE A 121 -7.44 3.98 3.11
CA ILE A 121 -7.00 5.35 3.42
C ILE A 121 -5.75 5.67 2.61
N SER A 122 -5.86 6.64 1.70
CA SER A 122 -4.74 7.14 0.91
C SER A 122 -3.87 8.10 1.72
N THR A 123 -2.62 8.31 1.27
CA THR A 123 -1.65 9.24 1.90
C THR A 123 -2.17 10.67 2.05
N LEU A 124 -3.11 11.09 1.20
CA LEU A 124 -3.68 12.44 1.19
C LEU A 124 -5.09 12.52 1.79
N ASP A 125 -5.63 11.44 2.35
CA ASP A 125 -6.99 11.38 2.91
C ASP A 125 -7.07 11.91 4.34
N PHE A 126 -6.74 13.20 4.54
CA PHE A 126 -6.72 13.83 5.87
C PHE A 126 -8.07 13.83 6.59
N HIS A 127 -9.18 13.71 5.85
CA HIS A 127 -10.54 13.66 6.40
C HIS A 127 -10.83 12.35 7.16
N ARG A 128 -10.02 11.31 7.00
CA ARG A 128 -10.22 9.97 7.62
C ARG A 128 -9.25 9.71 8.75
N ALA A 129 -8.72 10.77 9.37
CA ALA A 129 -7.74 10.66 10.45
C ALA A 129 -8.24 9.81 11.63
N GLU A 130 -9.52 9.94 12.01
CA GLU A 130 -10.10 9.16 13.11
C GLU A 130 -10.05 7.64 12.84
N GLU A 131 -10.38 7.22 11.62
CA GLU A 131 -10.31 5.82 11.20
C GLU A 131 -8.86 5.30 11.23
N ALA A 132 -7.90 6.10 10.76
CA ALA A 132 -6.49 5.74 10.78
C ALA A 132 -5.94 5.59 12.22
N ILE A 133 -6.34 6.49 13.12
CA ILE A 133 -5.97 6.41 14.55
C ILE A 133 -6.56 5.16 15.19
N ALA A 134 -7.84 4.85 14.92
CA ALA A 134 -8.48 3.66 15.45
C ALA A 134 -7.78 2.37 14.97
N ALA A 135 -7.42 2.31 13.68
CA ALA A 135 -6.66 1.20 13.12
C ALA A 135 -5.27 1.05 13.78
N GLY A 136 -4.61 2.17 14.09
CA GLY A 136 -3.37 2.20 14.86
C GLY A 136 -3.54 1.62 16.26
N THR A 137 -4.54 2.07 17.01
CA THR A 137 -4.85 1.55 18.36
C THR A 137 -5.09 0.05 18.33
N MET A 138 -5.92 -0.44 17.40
CA MET A 138 -6.20 -1.86 17.24
C MET A 138 -4.93 -2.68 16.91
N ALA A 139 -4.00 -2.12 16.12
CA ALA A 139 -2.76 -2.79 15.77
C ALA A 139 -1.82 -2.92 16.97
N VAL A 140 -1.77 -1.92 17.84
CA VAL A 140 -1.04 -1.97 19.11
C VAL A 140 -1.67 -2.97 20.05
N GLU A 141 -3.00 -2.96 20.19
CA GLU A 141 -3.75 -3.91 21.05
C GLU A 141 -3.46 -5.37 20.69
N LYS A 142 -3.39 -5.69 19.39
CA LYS A 142 -3.02 -7.02 18.90
C LYS A 142 -1.61 -7.47 19.28
N GLN A 143 -0.70 -6.52 19.54
CA GLN A 143 0.69 -6.78 19.89
C GLN A 143 0.96 -6.67 21.39
N LEU A 144 -0.07 -6.49 22.23
CA LEU A 144 0.11 -6.31 23.67
C LEU A 144 0.91 -7.44 24.34
N GLU A 145 0.72 -8.68 23.93
CA GLU A 145 1.47 -9.82 24.48
C GLU A 145 2.99 -9.68 24.28
N GLN A 146 3.42 -9.10 23.16
CA GLN A 146 4.83 -8.82 22.87
C GLN A 146 5.32 -7.53 23.54
N LEU A 147 4.44 -6.53 23.67
CA LEU A 147 4.79 -5.21 24.20
C LEU A 147 4.88 -5.18 25.74
N LEU A 148 3.97 -5.86 26.44
CA LEU A 148 3.87 -5.82 27.90
C LEU A 148 5.16 -6.29 28.63
N PRO A 149 5.87 -7.34 28.17
CA PRO A 149 7.14 -7.75 28.78
C PRO A 149 8.23 -6.68 28.67
N LEU A 150 8.25 -5.89 27.59
CA LEU A 150 9.28 -4.87 27.32
C LEU A 150 9.20 -3.69 28.31
N ILE A 151 8.02 -3.45 28.88
CA ILE A 151 7.81 -2.40 29.90
C ILE A 151 8.46 -2.78 31.24
N LYS A 152 8.57 -4.09 31.54
CA LYS A 152 9.02 -4.60 32.84
C LYS A 152 10.53 -4.81 32.95
N GLN A 153 11.28 -4.58 31.87
CA GLN A 153 12.74 -4.73 31.84
C GLN A 153 13.51 -3.44 32.22
N LYS A 154 12.87 -2.48 32.88
CA LYS A 154 13.52 -1.30 33.46
C LYS A 154 13.45 -1.29 34.98
#